data_AF-A0A661F7N5-F1
#
_entry.id   AF-A0A661F7N5-F1
#
_cell.length_a   1.000
_cell.length_b   1.000
_cell.length_c   1.000
_cell.angle_alpha   90.00
_cell.angle_beta   90.00
_cell.angle_gamma   90.00
#
_symmetry.space_group_name_H-M   'P 1'
#
loop_
_entity.id
_entity.type
_entity.pdbx_description
1 polymer ?
#
loop_
_entity_poly.entity_id
_entity_poly.type
_entity_poly.pdbx_seq_one_letter_code
_entity_poly.pdbx_strand_id
1 'polypeptide(L)'
;MKIKDDNVVDFIRFAFRLIIFSIIGVYVLFINPFGISDKTDEATQNAFYRIISPNYEISARENIVVVLIDSFVIENLHNYSIIGANEWPLLYSDHAYLLSHISRYSPRAIFVDIYFKKERSTDGSFPDFIRKLERLKSKYSTQFLFAGGTDKESFSEMQNSLDSHFGLTVNGWAGHGHDYLLKGDISGKPTVALALYERACLSGKPLSGCDKDFLDSTSVHAGDTLSVRWGSTPAPDPLPEFVSPEYVCSSGSRGSMGMMLVEMGWRFAQGLFKGLYGSESTELEKCGFHSILYMDDLVLVNKNGSKGQKEKLAKLLGDNVVIYGMSLKGLDDNFISPVHGKLPGVMLHAMALDNLMLFGEDYTKGSDDWIDMISIYSWLLMAFCLASGMYGCDRCLLRKQPDNKDGCYFRVAVFTAILVAVFSLVIFLHLHYAPLNAIGYGVLFFLIFKLVDSDVINRAILWFLRKKK
;
A
#
# COMPACT_ATOMS: atom_id res chain seq x y z
N MET A 1 39.74 39.87 25.73
CA MET A 1 40.24 38.63 25.11
C MET A 1 39.28 37.43 25.24
N LYS A 2 38.55 37.25 26.36
CA LYS A 2 37.57 36.16 26.59
C LYS A 2 36.44 35.99 25.53
N ILE A 3 35.87 37.09 25.02
CA ILE A 3 34.74 37.05 24.07
C ILE A 3 35.08 36.41 22.71
N LYS A 4 36.36 36.46 22.30
CA LYS A 4 36.81 35.89 21.02
C LYS A 4 36.93 34.36 21.09
N ASP A 5 37.23 33.82 22.28
CA ASP A 5 37.31 32.37 22.53
C ASP A 5 35.91 31.73 22.54
N ASP A 6 34.92 32.37 23.19
CA ASP A 6 33.55 31.79 23.29
C ASP A 6 32.87 31.67 21.92
N ASN A 7 33.05 32.65 21.03
CA ASN A 7 32.49 32.61 19.68
C ASN A 7 33.07 31.48 18.83
N VAL A 8 34.36 31.18 18.99
CA VAL A 8 35.04 30.10 18.27
C VAL A 8 34.58 28.75 18.80
N VAL A 9 34.41 28.62 20.12
CA VAL A 9 33.90 27.39 20.76
C VAL A 9 32.47 27.10 20.32
N ASP A 10 31.58 28.09 20.29
CA ASP A 10 30.20 27.90 19.86
C ASP A 10 30.10 27.54 18.37
N PHE A 11 30.94 28.16 17.53
CA PHE A 11 30.99 27.82 16.10
C PHE A 11 31.51 26.39 15.88
N ILE A 12 32.53 25.96 16.63
CA ILE A 12 33.04 24.59 16.56
C ILE A 12 31.97 23.58 17.01
N ARG A 13 31.19 23.90 18.05
CA ARG A 13 30.05 23.07 18.47
C ARG A 13 28.99 22.98 17.38
N PHE A 14 28.64 24.09 16.74
CA PHE A 14 27.73 24.12 15.60
C PHE A 14 28.22 23.22 14.45
N ALA A 15 29.45 23.42 13.99
CA ALA A 15 30.02 22.65 12.88
C ALA A 15 30.09 21.15 13.21
N PHE A 16 30.48 20.80 14.44
CA PHE A 16 30.54 19.42 14.89
C PHE A 16 29.16 18.76 14.93
N ARG A 17 28.14 19.45 15.47
CA ARG A 17 26.76 18.97 15.46
C ARG A 17 26.26 18.74 14.04
N LEU A 18 26.45 19.73 13.16
CA LEU A 18 26.04 19.62 11.76
C LEU A 18 26.66 18.40 11.07
N ILE A 19 27.96 18.18 11.24
CA ILE A 19 28.67 17.04 10.65
C ILE A 19 28.13 15.72 11.22
N ILE A 20 27.99 15.59 12.54
CA ILE A 20 27.48 14.38 13.16
C ILE A 20 26.05 14.08 12.71
N PHE A 21 25.17 15.09 12.72
CA PHE A 21 23.77 14.94 12.32
C PHE A 21 23.69 14.46 10.88
N SER A 22 24.48 15.08 9.99
CA SER A 22 24.53 14.71 8.58
C SER A 22 25.03 13.27 8.40
N ILE A 23 26.18 12.91 8.99
CA ILE A 23 26.78 11.59 8.83
C ILE A 23 25.87 10.50 9.39
N ILE A 24 25.37 10.65 10.61
CA ILE A 24 24.54 9.61 11.24
C ILE A 24 23.25 9.41 10.47
N GLY A 25 22.58 10.48 10.04
CA GLY A 25 21.32 10.31 9.33
C GLY A 25 21.47 9.79 7.91
N VAL A 26 22.48 10.25 7.17
CA VAL A 26 22.81 9.64 5.87
C VAL A 26 23.16 8.17 6.05
N TYR A 27 23.93 7.82 7.08
CA TYR A 27 24.26 6.44 7.41
C TYR A 27 23.00 5.59 7.69
N VAL A 28 22.06 6.09 8.50
CA VAL A 28 20.83 5.37 8.84
C VAL A 28 19.92 5.21 7.61
N LEU A 29 19.81 6.23 6.76
CA LEU A 29 19.03 6.17 5.53
C LEU A 29 19.62 5.17 4.52
N PHE A 30 20.95 5.16 4.34
CA PHE A 30 21.59 4.27 3.36
C PHE A 30 21.75 2.82 3.83
N ILE A 31 22.16 2.61 5.08
CA ILE A 31 22.45 1.26 5.57
C ILE A 31 21.20 0.58 6.08
N ASN A 32 20.17 1.36 6.42
CA ASN A 32 18.90 0.87 6.93
C ASN A 32 19.09 -0.25 7.97
N PRO A 33 19.83 0.02 9.07
CA PRO A 33 20.19 -1.01 10.02
C PRO A 33 18.93 -1.65 10.59
N PHE A 34 18.85 -2.98 10.48
CA PHE A 34 17.70 -3.77 10.93
C PHE A 34 16.36 -3.45 10.24
N GLY A 35 16.36 -2.81 9.06
CA GLY A 35 15.13 -2.49 8.31
C GLY A 35 14.28 -1.37 8.94
N ILE A 36 14.86 -0.57 9.84
CA ILE A 36 14.14 0.47 10.58
C ILE A 36 13.60 1.55 9.63
N SER A 37 14.35 1.93 8.58
CA SER A 37 13.92 2.95 7.63
C SER A 37 12.62 2.53 6.96
N ASP A 38 12.58 1.33 6.37
CA ASP A 38 11.39 0.81 5.68
C ASP A 38 10.19 0.70 6.63
N LYS A 39 10.42 0.20 7.86
CA LYS A 39 9.34 0.04 8.84
C LYS A 39 8.79 1.37 9.35
N THR A 40 9.65 2.37 9.50
CA THR A 40 9.22 3.72 9.93
C THR A 40 8.57 4.49 8.79
N ASP A 41 8.99 4.23 7.55
CA ASP A 41 8.36 4.76 6.35
C ASP A 41 6.95 4.20 6.16
N GLU A 42 6.81 2.87 6.18
CA GLU A 42 5.53 2.16 6.17
C GLU A 42 4.59 2.67 7.28
N ALA A 43 5.11 2.83 8.50
CA ALA A 43 4.35 3.36 9.62
C ALA A 43 3.90 4.82 9.41
N THR A 44 4.76 5.66 8.82
CA THR A 44 4.46 7.06 8.53
C THR A 44 3.37 7.15 7.47
N GLN A 45 3.53 6.42 6.37
CA GLN A 45 2.55 6.35 5.28
C GLN A 45 1.20 5.82 5.78
N ASN A 46 1.20 4.74 6.55
CA ASN A 46 -0.03 4.17 7.11
C ASN A 46 -0.74 5.16 8.04
N ALA A 47 -0.01 5.90 8.88
CA ALA A 47 -0.58 6.95 9.71
C ALA A 47 -1.18 8.08 8.86
N PHE A 48 -0.46 8.54 7.84
CA PHE A 48 -0.92 9.60 6.94
C PHE A 48 -2.16 9.18 6.13
N TYR A 49 -2.20 7.96 5.58
CA TYR A 49 -3.33 7.46 4.82
C TYR A 49 -4.57 7.23 5.67
N ARG A 50 -4.42 6.77 6.92
CA ARG A 50 -5.54 6.79 7.89
C ARG A 50 -6.12 8.19 8.03
N ILE A 51 -5.29 9.24 8.00
CA ILE A 51 -5.73 10.61 8.18
C ILE A 51 -6.62 11.09 7.04
N ILE A 52 -6.17 10.86 5.81
CA ILE A 52 -6.85 11.36 4.61
C ILE A 52 -7.95 10.41 4.10
N SER A 53 -8.00 9.17 4.59
CA SER A 53 -8.95 8.14 4.15
C SER A 53 -10.44 8.51 4.20
N PRO A 54 -10.95 9.37 5.12
CA PRO A 54 -12.37 9.76 5.10
C PRO A 54 -12.77 10.57 3.89
N ASN A 55 -11.81 11.25 3.24
CA ASN A 55 -12.06 12.13 2.09
C ASN A 55 -11.76 11.43 0.75
N TYR A 56 -11.46 10.12 0.77
CA TYR A 56 -11.20 9.35 -0.43
C TYR A 56 -12.51 9.17 -1.24
N GLU A 57 -12.45 9.43 -2.55
CA GLU A 57 -13.60 9.36 -3.45
C GLU A 57 -14.04 7.90 -3.70
N ILE A 58 -15.31 7.68 -4.05
CA ILE A 58 -15.89 6.33 -4.20
C ILE A 58 -16.35 6.00 -5.62
N SER A 59 -16.11 6.87 -6.60
CA SER A 59 -16.62 6.73 -7.98
C SER A 59 -16.00 5.56 -8.74
N ALA A 60 -14.70 5.29 -8.55
CA ALA A 60 -14.03 4.12 -9.13
C ALA A 60 -14.47 2.81 -8.46
N ARG A 61 -14.64 2.84 -7.13
CA ARG A 61 -15.04 1.68 -6.30
C ARG A 61 -16.27 0.97 -6.83
N GLU A 62 -17.26 1.71 -7.33
CA GLU A 62 -18.53 1.14 -7.82
C GLU A 62 -18.37 0.31 -9.11
N ASN A 63 -17.22 0.39 -9.77
CA ASN A 63 -16.91 -0.34 -11.00
C ASN A 63 -15.92 -1.51 -10.81
N ILE A 64 -15.50 -1.77 -9.58
CA ILE A 64 -14.53 -2.82 -9.25
C ILE A 64 -15.17 -3.77 -8.24
N VAL A 65 -15.30 -5.03 -8.64
CA VAL A 65 -15.93 -6.08 -7.82
C VAL A 65 -14.95 -7.20 -7.59
N VAL A 66 -14.79 -7.60 -6.32
CA VAL A 66 -13.98 -8.75 -5.95
C VAL A 66 -14.90 -9.96 -5.74
N VAL A 67 -14.67 -11.03 -6.48
CA VAL A 67 -15.37 -12.30 -6.32
C VAL A 67 -14.44 -13.29 -5.65
N LEU A 68 -14.80 -13.72 -4.43
CA LEU A 68 -13.95 -14.56 -3.60
C LEU A 68 -14.42 -16.01 -3.56
N ILE A 69 -13.43 -16.90 -3.43
CA ILE A 69 -13.60 -18.29 -3.03
C ILE A 69 -12.76 -18.54 -1.77
N ASP A 70 -13.39 -19.05 -0.72
CA ASP A 70 -12.73 -19.56 0.46
C ASP A 70 -13.10 -21.03 0.71
N SER A 71 -12.63 -21.60 1.82
CA SER A 71 -12.91 -23.00 2.17
C SER A 71 -14.40 -23.29 2.35
N PHE A 72 -15.17 -22.34 2.90
CA PHE A 72 -16.61 -22.50 3.13
C PHE A 72 -17.38 -22.46 1.82
N VAL A 73 -17.02 -21.55 0.92
CA VAL A 73 -17.56 -21.48 -0.45
C VAL A 73 -17.30 -22.79 -1.21
N ILE A 74 -16.09 -23.35 -1.13
CA ILE A 74 -15.76 -24.62 -1.78
C ILE A 74 -16.63 -25.75 -1.24
N GLU A 75 -16.73 -25.86 0.09
CA GLU A 75 -17.56 -26.86 0.76
C GLU A 75 -19.04 -26.75 0.34
N ASN A 76 -19.60 -25.54 0.37
CA ASN A 76 -20.99 -25.29 -0.05
C ASN A 76 -21.23 -25.69 -1.50
N LEU A 77 -20.38 -25.24 -2.42
CA LEU A 77 -20.52 -25.53 -3.84
C LEU A 77 -20.40 -27.04 -4.12
N HIS A 78 -19.52 -27.75 -3.40
CA HIS A 78 -19.42 -29.20 -3.49
C HIS A 78 -20.67 -29.90 -2.96
N ASN A 79 -21.13 -29.52 -1.76
CA ASN A 79 -22.32 -30.09 -1.12
C ASN A 79 -23.58 -29.90 -1.96
N TYR A 80 -23.67 -28.78 -2.69
CA TYR A 80 -24.75 -28.52 -3.65
C TYR A 80 -24.54 -29.17 -5.02
N SER A 81 -23.53 -30.02 -5.18
CA SER A 81 -23.18 -30.71 -6.44
C SER A 81 -22.98 -29.73 -7.62
N ILE A 82 -22.41 -28.56 -7.33
CA ILE A 82 -22.13 -27.51 -8.33
C ILE A 82 -20.76 -27.73 -8.98
N ILE A 83 -19.78 -28.08 -8.16
CA ILE A 83 -18.38 -28.31 -8.54
C ILE A 83 -17.96 -29.73 -8.13
N GLY A 84 -16.95 -30.26 -8.81
CA GLY A 84 -16.42 -31.58 -8.51
C GLY A 84 -15.49 -31.59 -7.29
N ALA A 85 -14.62 -30.59 -7.18
CA ALA A 85 -13.68 -30.49 -6.07
C ALA A 85 -14.40 -30.24 -4.73
N ASN A 86 -13.97 -30.94 -3.69
CA ASN A 86 -14.41 -30.76 -2.30
C ASN A 86 -13.40 -29.98 -1.45
N GLU A 87 -12.22 -29.68 -1.99
CA GLU A 87 -11.17 -28.91 -1.35
C GLU A 87 -10.35 -28.13 -2.38
N TRP A 88 -9.49 -27.24 -1.90
CA TRP A 88 -8.51 -26.58 -2.75
C TRP A 88 -7.36 -27.55 -3.09
N PRO A 89 -6.82 -27.56 -4.34
CA PRO A 89 -7.19 -26.73 -5.49
C PRO A 89 -8.37 -27.25 -6.31
N LEU A 90 -9.24 -26.32 -6.73
CA LEU A 90 -10.38 -26.61 -7.62
C LEU A 90 -9.96 -27.20 -8.96
N LEU A 91 -10.84 -27.97 -9.62
CA LEU A 91 -10.58 -28.47 -10.98
C LEU A 91 -10.55 -27.34 -12.02
N TYR A 92 -9.82 -27.51 -13.12
CA TYR A 92 -9.85 -26.52 -14.21
C TYR A 92 -11.27 -26.37 -14.78
N SER A 93 -11.98 -27.47 -14.95
CA SER A 93 -13.40 -27.47 -15.34
C SER A 93 -14.30 -26.72 -14.35
N ASP A 94 -14.04 -26.82 -13.04
CA ASP A 94 -14.74 -26.09 -11.98
C ASP A 94 -14.49 -24.59 -12.13
N HIS A 95 -13.23 -24.16 -12.29
CA HIS A 95 -12.93 -22.74 -12.57
C HIS A 95 -13.66 -22.23 -13.82
N ALA A 96 -13.64 -22.96 -14.94
CA ALA A 96 -14.37 -22.55 -16.14
C ALA A 96 -15.90 -22.53 -15.93
N TYR A 97 -16.44 -23.39 -15.07
CA TYR A 97 -17.85 -23.34 -14.68
C TYR A 97 -18.17 -22.09 -13.87
N LEU A 98 -17.40 -21.80 -12.83
CA LEU A 98 -17.61 -20.63 -11.97
C LEU A 98 -17.41 -19.30 -12.75
N LEU A 99 -16.37 -19.21 -13.59
CA LEU A 99 -16.16 -18.06 -14.47
C LEU A 99 -17.32 -17.86 -15.47
N SER A 100 -18.03 -18.92 -15.87
CA SER A 100 -19.23 -18.78 -16.71
C SER A 100 -20.42 -18.15 -16.00
N HIS A 101 -20.45 -18.23 -14.65
CA HIS A 101 -21.47 -17.59 -13.83
C HIS A 101 -21.21 -16.09 -13.65
N ILE A 102 -19.94 -15.65 -13.72
CA ILE A 102 -19.57 -14.24 -13.78
C ILE A 102 -19.78 -13.69 -15.20
N SER A 103 -19.21 -14.36 -16.21
CA SER A 103 -19.15 -13.87 -17.60
C SER A 103 -20.51 -13.59 -18.23
N ARG A 104 -21.58 -14.26 -17.77
CA ARG A 104 -22.94 -14.07 -18.32
C ARG A 104 -23.48 -12.65 -18.17
N TYR A 105 -22.91 -11.88 -17.27
CA TYR A 105 -23.26 -10.48 -17.05
C TYR A 105 -22.46 -9.52 -17.94
N SER A 106 -21.57 -10.04 -18.80
CA SER A 106 -20.68 -9.26 -19.65
C SER A 106 -19.88 -8.21 -18.86
N PRO A 107 -19.11 -8.61 -17.83
CA PRO A 107 -18.11 -7.72 -17.24
C PRO A 107 -17.12 -7.29 -18.31
N ARG A 108 -16.55 -6.11 -18.13
CA ARG A 108 -15.56 -5.54 -19.04
C ARG A 108 -14.28 -6.36 -19.06
N ALA A 109 -13.81 -6.73 -17.88
CA ALA A 109 -12.67 -7.60 -17.70
C ALA A 109 -12.86 -8.49 -16.47
N ILE A 110 -12.32 -9.70 -16.53
CA ILE A 110 -12.16 -10.60 -15.39
C ILE A 110 -10.67 -10.88 -15.23
N PHE A 111 -10.08 -10.41 -14.14
CA PHE A 111 -8.77 -10.86 -13.70
C PHE A 111 -8.93 -12.11 -12.83
N VAL A 112 -8.15 -13.15 -13.13
CA VAL A 112 -8.14 -14.43 -12.42
C VAL A 112 -6.84 -14.51 -11.63
N ASP A 113 -6.94 -14.25 -10.33
CA ASP A 113 -5.83 -14.29 -9.39
C ASP A 113 -5.61 -15.70 -8.85
N ILE A 114 -5.40 -16.63 -9.78
CA ILE A 114 -5.12 -18.04 -9.49
C ILE A 114 -3.87 -18.42 -10.27
N TYR A 115 -2.84 -18.88 -9.56
CA TYR A 115 -1.55 -19.13 -10.16
C TYR A 115 -1.47 -20.50 -10.85
N PHE A 116 -1.63 -20.49 -12.18
CA PHE A 116 -1.58 -21.70 -13.01
C PHE A 116 -0.16 -22.00 -13.51
N LYS A 117 0.70 -22.53 -12.63
CA LYS A 117 2.10 -22.81 -12.99
C LYS A 117 2.29 -24.06 -13.84
N LYS A 118 1.58 -25.14 -13.56
CA LYS A 118 1.76 -26.43 -14.23
C LYS A 118 0.45 -27.20 -14.25
N GLU A 119 0.21 -27.93 -15.34
CA GLU A 119 -0.91 -28.87 -15.44
C GLU A 119 -0.76 -29.99 -14.41
N ARG A 120 -1.83 -30.23 -13.66
CA ARG A 120 -1.90 -31.29 -12.65
C ARG A 120 -2.17 -32.64 -13.31
N SER A 121 -1.38 -33.65 -12.95
CA SER A 121 -1.57 -35.02 -13.46
C SER A 121 -2.91 -35.65 -13.06
N THR A 122 -3.53 -35.16 -11.99
CA THR A 122 -4.83 -35.62 -11.49
C THR A 122 -6.03 -34.91 -12.13
N ASP A 123 -5.80 -33.91 -12.97
CA ASP A 123 -6.84 -33.10 -13.59
C ASP A 123 -6.54 -32.84 -15.06
N GLY A 124 -7.08 -33.68 -15.94
CA GLY A 124 -6.94 -33.55 -17.40
C GLY A 124 -7.89 -32.53 -18.04
N SER A 125 -8.60 -31.70 -17.26
CA SER A 125 -9.63 -30.80 -17.79
C SER A 125 -9.12 -29.44 -18.29
N PHE A 126 -7.80 -29.21 -18.33
CA PHE A 126 -7.22 -27.95 -18.79
C PHE A 126 -7.57 -27.59 -20.25
N PRO A 127 -7.50 -28.51 -21.23
CA PRO A 127 -7.92 -28.19 -22.60
C PRO A 127 -9.38 -27.77 -22.69
N ASP A 128 -10.25 -28.35 -21.86
CA ASP A 128 -11.68 -28.01 -21.81
C ASP A 128 -11.90 -26.64 -21.18
N PHE A 129 -11.12 -26.31 -20.16
CA PHE A 129 -11.07 -24.98 -19.55
C PHE A 129 -10.74 -23.91 -20.59
N ILE A 130 -9.66 -24.08 -21.37
CA ILE A 130 -9.29 -23.13 -22.45
C ILE A 130 -10.45 -22.94 -23.44
N ARG A 131 -10.95 -24.04 -24.03
CA ARG A 131 -12.04 -23.98 -25.03
C ARG A 131 -13.30 -23.29 -24.48
N LYS A 132 -13.64 -23.56 -23.22
CA LYS A 132 -14.82 -22.96 -22.58
C LYS A 132 -14.63 -21.47 -22.36
N LEU A 133 -13.46 -21.04 -21.89
CA LEU A 133 -13.16 -19.62 -21.68
C LEU A 133 -13.09 -18.83 -22.99
N GLU A 134 -12.52 -19.38 -24.06
CA GLU A 134 -12.56 -18.74 -25.39
C GLU A 134 -13.99 -18.52 -25.89
N ARG A 135 -14.86 -19.51 -25.66
CA ARG A 135 -16.30 -19.38 -25.96
C ARG A 135 -16.95 -18.28 -25.13
N LEU A 136 -16.61 -18.16 -23.85
CA LEU A 136 -17.15 -17.11 -22.97
C LEU A 136 -16.65 -15.73 -23.38
N LYS A 137 -15.35 -15.59 -23.67
CA LYS A 137 -14.70 -14.36 -24.19
C LYS A 137 -15.42 -13.88 -25.44
N SER A 138 -15.63 -14.77 -26.40
CA SER A 138 -16.30 -14.45 -27.67
C SER A 138 -17.79 -14.14 -27.49
N LYS A 139 -18.48 -14.87 -26.61
CA LYS A 139 -19.93 -14.73 -26.40
C LYS A 139 -20.29 -13.44 -25.65
N TYR A 140 -19.51 -13.08 -24.63
CA TYR A 140 -19.85 -12.00 -23.71
C TYR A 140 -18.98 -10.75 -23.89
N SER A 141 -18.03 -10.78 -24.82
CA SER A 141 -17.04 -9.71 -25.06
C SER A 141 -16.22 -9.34 -23.82
N THR A 142 -16.09 -10.28 -22.88
CA THR A 142 -15.32 -10.12 -21.65
C THR A 142 -13.87 -10.46 -21.90
N GLN A 143 -12.96 -9.56 -21.53
CA GLN A 143 -11.52 -9.87 -21.51
C GLN A 143 -11.17 -10.68 -20.26
N PHE A 144 -10.43 -11.78 -20.43
CA PHE A 144 -9.80 -12.48 -19.31
C PHE A 144 -8.34 -12.06 -19.19
N LEU A 145 -7.84 -11.93 -17.97
CA LEU A 145 -6.43 -11.74 -17.63
C LEU A 145 -6.08 -12.72 -16.52
N PHE A 146 -4.88 -13.30 -16.54
CA PHE A 146 -4.48 -14.32 -15.58
C PHE A 146 -3.20 -13.93 -14.84
N ALA A 147 -3.12 -14.36 -13.58
CA ALA A 147 -1.92 -14.29 -12.76
C ALA A 147 -0.73 -14.98 -13.46
N GLY A 148 0.28 -14.20 -13.83
CA GLY A 148 1.50 -14.65 -14.48
C GLY A 148 2.63 -15.03 -13.51
N GLY A 149 2.48 -14.73 -12.22
CA GLY A 149 3.51 -14.93 -11.21
C GLY A 149 4.45 -13.74 -11.10
N THR A 150 5.69 -14.02 -10.73
CA THR A 150 6.69 -12.97 -10.51
C THR A 150 7.38 -12.55 -11.79
N ASP A 151 7.83 -11.29 -11.81
CA ASP A 151 8.54 -10.69 -12.94
C ASP A 151 9.88 -11.38 -13.29
N LYS A 152 10.43 -12.18 -12.36
CA LYS A 152 11.71 -12.90 -12.52
C LYS A 152 11.53 -14.30 -13.10
N GLU A 153 10.31 -14.81 -13.19
CA GLU A 153 10.05 -16.20 -13.54
C GLU A 153 9.87 -16.41 -15.05
N SER A 154 10.50 -17.47 -15.57
CA SER A 154 10.16 -17.97 -16.90
C SER A 154 8.77 -18.62 -16.90
N PHE A 155 7.98 -18.31 -17.92
CA PHE A 155 6.67 -18.92 -18.11
C PHE A 155 6.78 -20.41 -18.45
N SER A 156 5.93 -21.21 -17.81
CA SER A 156 5.73 -22.61 -18.19
C SER A 156 4.92 -22.75 -19.49
N GLU A 157 4.83 -23.97 -20.02
CA GLU A 157 3.96 -24.28 -21.17
C GLU A 157 2.50 -23.88 -20.93
N MET A 158 1.99 -24.16 -19.72
CA MET A 158 0.63 -23.81 -19.32
C MET A 158 0.42 -22.29 -19.29
N GLN A 159 1.40 -21.55 -18.76
CA GLN A 159 1.37 -20.09 -18.73
C GLN A 159 1.46 -19.48 -20.14
N ASN A 160 2.33 -20.01 -21.00
CA ASN A 160 2.42 -19.58 -22.39
C ASN A 160 1.10 -19.82 -23.16
N SER A 161 0.42 -20.94 -22.89
CA SER A 161 -0.92 -21.20 -23.41
C SER A 161 -1.91 -20.11 -22.94
N LEU A 162 -1.97 -19.83 -21.64
CA LEU A 162 -2.85 -18.77 -21.10
C LEU A 162 -2.56 -17.39 -21.69
N ASP A 163 -1.28 -17.02 -21.81
CA ASP A 163 -0.85 -15.72 -22.37
C ASP A 163 -1.32 -15.58 -23.82
N SER A 164 -1.20 -16.64 -24.63
CA SER A 164 -1.58 -16.62 -26.04
C SER A 164 -3.10 -16.47 -26.27
N HIS A 165 -3.94 -16.98 -25.37
CA HIS A 165 -5.40 -16.95 -25.53
C HIS A 165 -6.07 -15.77 -24.80
N PHE A 166 -5.56 -15.39 -23.62
CA PHE A 166 -6.20 -14.45 -22.71
C PHE A 166 -5.27 -13.31 -22.29
N GLY A 167 -4.01 -13.62 -22.01
CA GLY A 167 -3.00 -12.67 -21.53
C GLY A 167 -2.64 -12.89 -20.06
N LEU A 168 -1.35 -12.75 -19.76
CA LEU A 168 -0.79 -12.80 -18.41
C LEU A 168 -0.34 -11.43 -17.93
N THR A 169 -0.56 -11.18 -16.64
CA THR A 169 -0.10 -9.99 -15.93
C THR A 169 0.85 -10.39 -14.81
N VAL A 170 1.82 -9.53 -14.49
CA VAL A 170 2.65 -9.71 -13.30
C VAL A 170 1.77 -9.45 -12.06
N ASN A 171 1.72 -10.41 -11.14
CA ASN A 171 0.95 -10.28 -9.89
C ASN A 171 1.79 -10.51 -8.63
N GLY A 172 3.10 -10.79 -8.77
CA GLY A 172 4.04 -10.84 -7.65
C GLY A 172 5.38 -10.16 -7.98
N TRP A 173 6.02 -9.59 -6.98
CA TRP A 173 7.34 -8.95 -7.10
C TRP A 173 8.05 -8.93 -5.74
N ALA A 174 9.34 -8.58 -5.77
CA ALA A 174 10.15 -8.39 -4.56
C ALA A 174 11.16 -7.27 -4.80
N GLY A 175 11.48 -6.52 -3.75
CA GLY A 175 12.44 -5.40 -3.82
C GLY A 175 11.82 -4.01 -3.87
N HIS A 176 10.49 -3.89 -3.81
CA HIS A 176 9.75 -2.62 -3.89
C HIS A 176 9.04 -2.26 -2.56
N GLY A 177 9.57 -2.74 -1.43
CA GLY A 177 9.00 -2.48 -0.10
C GLY A 177 7.51 -2.84 0.01
N HIS A 178 6.70 -1.88 0.46
CA HIS A 178 5.24 -1.96 0.56
C HIS A 178 4.50 -1.31 -0.62
N ASP A 179 5.22 -0.85 -1.64
CA ASP A 179 4.63 -0.19 -2.79
C ASP A 179 4.19 -1.21 -3.87
N TYR A 180 3.18 -0.80 -4.64
CA TYR A 180 2.59 -1.60 -5.69
C TYR A 180 3.31 -1.36 -7.01
N LEU A 181 4.00 -2.38 -7.54
CA LEU A 181 4.68 -2.28 -8.82
C LEU A 181 3.64 -2.10 -9.95
N LEU A 182 3.84 -1.14 -10.85
CA LEU A 182 2.95 -0.93 -12.01
C LEU A 182 3.39 -1.73 -13.24
N LYS A 183 4.70 -1.98 -13.37
CA LYS A 183 5.30 -2.69 -14.50
C LYS A 183 6.54 -3.46 -14.06
N GLY A 184 6.64 -4.70 -14.49
CA GLY A 184 7.77 -5.59 -14.15
C GLY A 184 9.12 -4.99 -14.54
N ASP A 185 10.11 -5.12 -13.65
CA ASP A 185 11.50 -4.63 -13.83
C ASP A 185 12.21 -5.29 -15.03
N ILE A 186 11.98 -6.59 -15.23
CA ILE A 186 12.68 -7.44 -16.20
C ILE A 186 11.77 -7.75 -17.39
N SER A 187 10.54 -8.20 -17.13
CA SER A 187 9.61 -8.56 -18.21
C SER A 187 9.06 -7.33 -18.94
N GLY A 188 9.04 -6.17 -18.27
CA GLY A 188 8.37 -4.97 -18.77
C GLY A 188 6.85 -5.13 -18.95
N LYS A 189 6.27 -6.25 -18.49
CA LYS A 189 4.83 -6.50 -18.59
C LYS A 189 4.09 -5.66 -17.53
N PRO A 190 2.88 -5.16 -17.84
CA PRO A 190 2.06 -4.47 -16.86
C PRO A 190 1.67 -5.43 -15.73
N THR A 191 1.62 -4.89 -14.51
CA THR A 191 1.00 -5.60 -13.39
C THR A 191 -0.52 -5.56 -13.49
N VAL A 192 -1.19 -6.31 -12.62
CA VAL A 192 -2.65 -6.47 -12.61
C VAL A 192 -3.38 -5.13 -12.69
N ALA A 193 -3.03 -4.16 -11.83
CA ALA A 193 -3.73 -2.89 -11.77
C ALA A 193 -3.58 -2.07 -13.06
N LEU A 194 -2.37 -1.99 -13.61
CA LEU A 194 -2.13 -1.24 -14.85
C LEU A 194 -2.83 -1.90 -16.05
N ALA A 195 -2.76 -3.23 -16.16
CA ALA A 195 -3.44 -3.96 -17.23
C ALA A 195 -4.97 -3.83 -17.16
N LEU A 196 -5.54 -3.82 -15.94
CA LEU A 196 -6.96 -3.57 -15.75
C LEU A 196 -7.33 -2.11 -16.00
N TYR A 197 -6.46 -1.14 -15.65
CA TYR A 197 -6.66 0.27 -15.93
C TYR A 197 -6.77 0.55 -17.43
N GLU A 198 -5.89 -0.03 -18.25
CA GLU A 198 -5.96 0.08 -19.71
C GLU A 198 -7.32 -0.39 -20.25
N ARG A 199 -7.90 -1.42 -19.63
CA ARG A 199 -9.25 -1.89 -19.99
C ARG A 199 -10.34 -1.01 -19.41
N ALA A 200 -10.25 -0.57 -18.17
CA ALA A 200 -11.28 0.22 -17.50
C ALA A 200 -11.40 1.62 -18.10
N CYS A 201 -10.28 2.30 -18.33
CA CYS A 201 -10.25 3.71 -18.68
C CYS A 201 -9.94 3.97 -20.16
N LEU A 202 -9.08 3.17 -20.81
CA LEU A 202 -8.60 3.47 -22.17
C LEU A 202 -9.39 2.77 -23.29
N SER A 203 -10.35 1.89 -22.98
CA SER A 203 -11.08 1.05 -23.95
C SER A 203 -12.26 1.73 -24.67
N GLY A 204 -12.10 2.99 -25.09
CA GLY A 204 -13.07 3.73 -25.92
C GLY A 204 -14.32 4.24 -25.20
N LYS A 205 -14.76 3.59 -24.12
CA LYS A 205 -15.79 4.10 -23.19
C LYS A 205 -15.29 3.99 -21.76
N PRO A 206 -14.64 5.02 -21.19
CA PRO A 206 -14.12 4.99 -19.82
C PRO A 206 -15.21 4.67 -18.79
N LEU A 207 -14.87 3.91 -17.75
CA LEU A 207 -15.73 3.70 -16.58
C LEU A 207 -15.77 4.95 -15.69
N SER A 208 -16.79 5.08 -14.84
CA SER A 208 -16.82 6.20 -13.88
C SER A 208 -15.67 6.09 -12.90
N GLY A 209 -15.15 7.25 -12.49
CA GLY A 209 -13.90 7.32 -11.74
C GLY A 209 -12.68 7.54 -12.62
N CYS A 210 -12.73 7.23 -13.92
CA CYS A 210 -11.70 7.60 -14.91
C CYS A 210 -11.89 9.05 -15.42
N ASP A 211 -12.20 9.99 -14.53
CA ASP A 211 -12.65 11.35 -14.91
C ASP A 211 -11.50 12.38 -14.95
N LYS A 212 -10.34 12.04 -14.37
CA LYS A 212 -9.13 12.89 -14.37
C LYS A 212 -8.23 12.55 -15.56
N ASP A 213 -7.20 13.37 -15.76
CA ASP A 213 -6.24 13.21 -16.86
C ASP A 213 -5.75 11.76 -16.94
N PHE A 214 -6.04 11.11 -18.08
CA PHE A 214 -5.76 9.69 -18.28
C PHE A 214 -4.27 9.44 -18.19
N LEU A 215 -3.89 8.44 -17.38
CA LEU A 215 -2.53 7.93 -17.36
C LEU A 215 -2.20 7.31 -18.71
N ASP A 216 -1.27 7.91 -19.44
CA ASP A 216 -0.66 7.27 -20.60
C ASP A 216 0.13 6.03 -20.15
N SER A 217 -0.37 4.83 -20.43
CA SER A 217 0.33 3.61 -20.01
C SER A 217 1.70 3.42 -20.67
N THR A 218 2.00 4.18 -21.74
CA THR A 218 3.32 4.18 -22.39
C THR A 218 4.34 5.02 -21.64
N SER A 219 3.91 5.99 -20.83
CA SER A 219 4.80 6.76 -19.95
C SER A 219 5.16 6.01 -18.67
N VAL A 220 4.49 4.89 -18.38
CA VAL A 220 4.83 4.02 -17.25
C VAL A 220 6.01 3.13 -17.62
N HIS A 221 7.11 3.33 -16.91
CA HIS A 221 8.38 2.65 -17.10
C HIS A 221 8.51 1.42 -16.19
N ALA A 222 9.46 0.55 -16.52
CA ALA A 222 9.76 -0.62 -15.69
C ALA A 222 10.30 -0.15 -14.33
N GLY A 223 9.78 -0.73 -13.26
CA GLY A 223 10.12 -0.31 -11.89
C GLY A 223 9.27 0.81 -11.32
N ASP A 224 8.40 1.45 -12.11
CA ASP A 224 7.49 2.47 -11.57
C ASP A 224 6.54 1.86 -10.55
N THR A 225 6.41 2.52 -9.39
CA THR A 225 5.61 2.06 -8.27
C THR A 225 4.48 3.02 -7.92
N LEU A 226 3.40 2.46 -7.38
CA LEU A 226 2.23 3.15 -6.86
C LEU A 226 2.17 2.96 -5.34
N SER A 227 2.08 4.08 -4.63
CA SER A 227 1.77 4.10 -3.21
C SER A 227 0.25 4.03 -3.02
N VAL A 228 -0.25 2.84 -2.65
CA VAL A 228 -1.70 2.57 -2.63
C VAL A 228 -2.40 3.33 -1.48
N ARG A 229 -3.31 4.23 -1.84
CA ARG A 229 -4.17 4.96 -0.88
C ARG A 229 -5.48 4.23 -0.66
N TRP A 230 -6.04 4.38 0.54
CA TRP A 230 -7.23 3.67 0.99
C TRP A 230 -8.30 4.62 1.51
N GLY A 231 -9.56 4.40 1.15
CA GLY A 231 -10.70 5.11 1.73
C GLY A 231 -11.23 4.42 2.99
N SER A 232 -11.85 5.16 3.92
CA SER A 232 -12.36 4.57 5.18
C SER A 232 -13.81 4.13 5.16
N THR A 233 -14.51 4.36 4.06
CA THR A 233 -15.92 3.97 3.93
C THR A 233 -15.96 2.62 3.21
N PRO A 234 -16.26 1.50 3.90
CA PRO A 234 -16.38 0.21 3.23
C PRO A 234 -17.55 0.19 2.24
N ALA A 235 -17.49 -0.70 1.25
CA ALA A 235 -18.64 -0.96 0.39
C ALA A 235 -19.73 -1.69 1.19
N PRO A 236 -21.01 -1.40 0.91
CA PRO A 236 -22.08 -2.23 1.45
C PRO A 236 -22.01 -3.63 0.86
N ASP A 237 -22.50 -4.61 1.61
CA ASP A 237 -22.66 -5.96 1.11
C ASP A 237 -23.63 -5.95 -0.10
N PRO A 238 -23.26 -6.53 -1.25
CA PRO A 238 -24.12 -6.54 -2.43
C PRO A 238 -25.38 -7.40 -2.26
N LEU A 239 -25.32 -8.42 -1.40
CA LEU A 239 -26.34 -9.42 -1.16
C LEU A 239 -26.54 -9.63 0.35
N PRO A 240 -27.03 -8.62 1.10
CA PRO A 240 -27.16 -8.67 2.55
C PRO A 240 -28.08 -9.79 3.05
N GLU A 241 -28.92 -10.33 2.17
CA GLU A 241 -29.84 -11.42 2.46
C GLU A 241 -29.14 -12.79 2.60
N PHE A 242 -27.92 -12.95 2.08
CA PHE A 242 -27.16 -14.21 2.07
C PHE A 242 -25.93 -14.19 2.97
N VAL A 243 -25.67 -13.08 3.68
CA VAL A 243 -24.46 -12.92 4.49
C VAL A 243 -24.44 -13.92 5.63
N SER A 244 -23.56 -14.91 5.53
CA SER A 244 -23.26 -15.81 6.63
C SER A 244 -22.77 -15.01 7.84
N PRO A 245 -23.12 -15.41 9.08
CA PRO A 245 -22.62 -14.76 10.29
C PRO A 245 -21.09 -14.64 10.35
N GLU A 246 -20.38 -15.54 9.66
CA GLU A 246 -18.92 -15.57 9.53
C GLU A 246 -18.35 -14.43 8.68
N TYR A 247 -19.15 -13.80 7.80
CA TYR A 247 -18.75 -12.71 6.93
C TYR A 247 -19.24 -11.33 7.42
N VAL A 248 -19.87 -11.27 8.59
CA VAL A 248 -20.31 -10.02 9.21
C VAL A 248 -19.10 -9.25 9.72
N CYS A 249 -18.67 -8.28 8.93
CA CYS A 249 -17.55 -7.41 9.27
C CYS A 249 -18.00 -6.24 10.17
N SER A 250 -17.11 -5.79 11.06
CA SER A 250 -17.39 -4.64 11.92
C SER A 250 -17.04 -3.33 11.22
N SER A 251 -18.03 -2.46 10.98
CA SER A 251 -17.75 -1.08 10.55
C SER A 251 -17.29 -0.28 11.77
N GLY A 252 -15.99 0.03 11.86
CA GLY A 252 -15.48 0.93 12.90
C GLY A 252 -16.23 2.27 12.88
N SER A 253 -16.55 2.83 14.05
CA SER A 253 -17.25 4.11 14.14
C SER A 253 -16.39 5.26 13.62
N ARG A 254 -17.00 6.21 12.89
CA ARG A 254 -16.36 7.49 12.53
C ARG A 254 -16.12 8.29 13.81
N GLY A 255 -14.90 8.25 14.33
CA GLY A 255 -14.45 9.15 15.40
C GLY A 255 -14.37 10.61 14.92
N SER A 256 -14.53 11.56 15.83
CA SER A 256 -14.35 12.98 15.51
C SER A 256 -12.89 13.31 15.18
N MET A 257 -12.65 14.38 14.40
CA MET A 257 -11.29 14.84 14.04
C MET A 257 -10.39 15.09 15.27
N GLY A 258 -10.99 15.48 16.41
CA GLY A 258 -10.28 15.61 17.68
C GLY A 258 -9.85 14.27 18.29
N MET A 259 -10.71 13.25 18.27
CA MET A 259 -10.33 11.88 18.69
C MET A 259 -9.31 11.26 17.75
N MET A 260 -9.34 11.62 16.47
CA MET A 260 -8.38 11.16 15.46
C MET A 260 -6.98 11.74 15.68
N LEU A 261 -6.86 13.01 16.09
CA LEU A 261 -5.58 13.62 16.49
C LEU A 261 -5.03 13.01 17.79
N VAL A 262 -5.89 12.69 18.75
CA VAL A 262 -5.51 11.99 19.99
C VAL A 262 -5.09 10.55 19.69
N GLU A 263 -5.84 9.84 18.85
CA GLU A 263 -5.45 8.51 18.35
C GLU A 263 -4.15 8.57 17.56
N MET A 264 -3.90 9.63 16.80
CA MET A 264 -2.65 9.81 16.06
C MET A 264 -1.48 10.02 17.02
N GLY A 265 -1.61 10.87 18.03
CA GLY A 265 -0.58 11.02 19.07
C GLY A 265 -0.34 9.71 19.83
N TRP A 266 -1.40 8.99 20.16
CA TRP A 266 -1.33 7.70 20.84
C TRP A 266 -0.76 6.59 19.95
N ARG A 267 -1.14 6.52 18.67
CA ARG A 267 -0.63 5.55 17.69
C ARG A 267 0.78 5.88 17.23
N PHE A 268 1.17 7.15 17.20
CA PHE A 268 2.54 7.59 16.98
C PHE A 268 3.43 7.12 18.15
N ALA A 269 2.97 7.35 19.38
CA ALA A 269 3.64 6.80 20.57
C ALA A 269 3.66 5.27 20.56
N GLN A 270 2.55 4.61 20.20
CA GLN A 270 2.51 3.15 20.08
C GLN A 270 3.39 2.65 18.94
N GLY A 271 3.46 3.30 17.77
CA GLY A 271 4.29 2.89 16.64
C GLY A 271 5.79 2.92 16.97
N LEU A 272 6.21 3.92 17.74
CA LEU A 272 7.56 4.03 18.29
C LEU A 272 7.94 2.87 19.24
N PHE A 273 6.96 2.26 19.94
CA PHE A 273 7.20 1.19 20.92
C PHE A 273 6.74 -0.21 20.48
N LYS A 274 5.73 -0.33 19.60
CA LYS A 274 5.22 -1.59 19.02
C LYS A 274 6.16 -2.14 17.95
N GLY A 275 6.90 -1.30 17.23
CA GLY A 275 7.95 -1.77 16.32
C GLY A 275 9.09 -2.51 17.02
N LEU A 276 9.24 -2.32 18.34
CA LEU A 276 10.27 -2.97 19.17
C LEU A 276 9.75 -4.19 19.95
N TYR A 277 8.43 -4.29 20.17
CA TYR A 277 7.79 -5.43 20.80
C TYR A 277 6.81 -6.04 19.81
N GLY A 278 7.26 -7.09 19.13
CA GLY A 278 6.49 -7.87 18.15
C GLY A 278 5.26 -8.53 18.77
N SER A 279 4.21 -7.76 19.03
CA SER A 279 2.88 -8.31 19.23
C SER A 279 2.19 -8.31 17.87
N GLU A 280 2.10 -9.50 17.27
CA GLU A 280 1.00 -9.91 16.39
C GLU A 280 -0.32 -9.67 17.15
N SER A 281 -0.78 -8.43 17.19
CA SER A 281 -2.16 -8.18 17.56
C SER A 281 -2.97 -8.50 16.32
N THR A 282 -3.76 -9.57 16.43
CA THR A 282 -5.02 -9.83 15.72
C THR A 282 -5.73 -8.51 15.35
N GLU A 283 -5.31 -7.87 14.27
CA GLU A 283 -6.04 -6.72 13.74
C GLU A 283 -7.34 -7.31 13.22
N LEU A 284 -8.43 -7.03 13.95
CA LEU A 284 -9.78 -7.43 13.56
C LEU A 284 -9.97 -7.18 12.07
N GLU A 285 -10.39 -8.22 11.36
CA GLU A 285 -10.79 -8.16 9.96
C GLU A 285 -11.96 -7.17 9.85
N LYS A 286 -11.70 -5.97 9.29
CA LYS A 286 -12.74 -4.97 9.04
C LYS A 286 -13.27 -5.14 7.63
N CYS A 287 -14.45 -4.57 7.38
CA CYS A 287 -15.06 -4.56 6.06
C CYS A 287 -14.09 -3.97 5.03
N GLY A 288 -13.88 -4.66 3.90
CA GLY A 288 -13.06 -4.17 2.80
C GLY A 288 -13.60 -2.90 2.15
N PHE A 289 -12.74 -2.18 1.43
CA PHE A 289 -13.16 -0.97 0.71
C PHE A 289 -14.09 -1.31 -0.45
N HIS A 290 -13.72 -2.25 -1.31
CA HIS A 290 -14.53 -2.71 -2.47
C HIS A 290 -15.60 -3.73 -2.09
N SER A 291 -16.61 -3.86 -2.95
CA SER A 291 -17.64 -4.89 -2.80
C SER A 291 -17.03 -6.27 -2.99
N ILE A 292 -17.25 -7.12 -1.99
CA ILE A 292 -16.90 -8.54 -2.01
C ILE A 292 -18.18 -9.33 -2.31
N LEU A 293 -18.11 -10.24 -3.26
CA LEU A 293 -19.17 -11.17 -3.59
C LEU A 293 -18.64 -12.59 -3.50
N TYR A 294 -19.23 -13.40 -2.63
CA TYR A 294 -18.86 -14.81 -2.53
C TYR A 294 -19.42 -15.60 -3.71
N MET A 295 -18.62 -16.55 -4.22
CA MET A 295 -18.96 -17.27 -5.44
C MET A 295 -20.19 -18.17 -5.28
N ASP A 296 -20.40 -18.77 -4.12
CA ASP A 296 -21.59 -19.57 -3.81
C ASP A 296 -22.87 -18.73 -3.86
N ASP A 297 -22.89 -17.55 -3.25
CA ASP A 297 -24.01 -16.61 -3.33
C ASP A 297 -24.33 -16.24 -4.78
N LEU A 298 -23.29 -15.91 -5.56
CA LEU A 298 -23.43 -15.60 -6.98
C LEU A 298 -24.04 -16.78 -7.76
N VAL A 299 -23.61 -18.02 -7.49
CA VAL A 299 -24.15 -19.21 -8.17
C VAL A 299 -25.59 -19.49 -7.73
N LEU A 300 -25.88 -19.40 -6.44
CA LEU A 300 -27.20 -19.63 -5.86
C LEU A 300 -28.22 -18.63 -6.41
N VAL A 301 -27.90 -17.34 -6.42
CA VAL A 301 -28.77 -16.30 -7.00
C VAL A 301 -28.96 -16.53 -8.50
N ASN A 302 -27.90 -16.91 -9.22
CA ASN A 302 -28.00 -17.23 -10.65
C ASN A 302 -29.01 -18.37 -10.92
N LYS A 303 -28.98 -19.42 -10.11
CA LYS A 303 -29.86 -20.59 -10.29
C LYS A 303 -31.27 -20.30 -9.79
N ASN A 304 -31.39 -19.84 -8.55
CA ASN A 304 -32.65 -19.85 -7.79
C ASN A 304 -33.10 -18.45 -7.30
N GLY A 305 -32.29 -17.42 -7.51
CA GLY A 305 -32.58 -16.06 -7.04
C GLY A 305 -33.79 -15.42 -7.73
N SER A 306 -34.44 -14.52 -7.01
CA SER A 306 -35.52 -13.68 -7.51
C SER A 306 -35.06 -12.76 -8.64
N LYS A 307 -36.02 -12.21 -9.40
CA LYS A 307 -35.73 -11.25 -10.47
C LYS A 307 -34.92 -10.05 -9.97
N GLY A 308 -35.30 -9.49 -8.81
CA GLY A 308 -34.60 -8.34 -8.22
C GLY A 308 -33.16 -8.67 -7.82
N GLN A 309 -32.90 -9.88 -7.29
CA GLN A 309 -31.53 -10.31 -6.96
C GLN A 309 -30.67 -10.48 -8.22
N LYS A 310 -31.23 -11.04 -9.30
CA LYS A 310 -30.53 -11.15 -10.59
C LYS A 310 -30.26 -9.77 -11.23
N GLU A 311 -31.16 -8.81 -11.06
CA GLU A 311 -30.95 -7.41 -11.47
C GLU A 311 -29.84 -6.73 -10.66
N LYS A 312 -29.76 -6.98 -9.33
CA LYS A 312 -28.64 -6.52 -8.50
C LYS A 312 -27.31 -7.08 -9.02
N LEU A 313 -27.22 -8.37 -9.32
CA LEU A 313 -26.01 -8.97 -9.91
C LEU A 313 -25.68 -8.40 -11.28
N ALA A 314 -26.69 -8.16 -12.13
CA ALA A 314 -26.47 -7.54 -13.43
C ALA A 314 -25.91 -6.13 -13.32
N LYS A 315 -26.38 -5.33 -12.35
CA LYS A 315 -25.83 -4.01 -12.07
C LYS A 315 -24.41 -4.08 -11.50
N LEU A 316 -24.15 -5.06 -10.63
CA LEU A 316 -22.86 -5.22 -9.96
C LEU A 316 -21.77 -5.72 -10.92
N LEU A 317 -22.07 -6.65 -11.81
CA LEU A 317 -21.07 -7.32 -12.64
C LEU A 317 -21.04 -6.81 -14.09
N GLY A 318 -22.11 -6.18 -14.58
CA GLY A 318 -22.20 -5.72 -15.96
C GLY A 318 -21.36 -4.49 -16.25
N ASP A 319 -20.58 -4.51 -17.34
CA ASP A 319 -19.61 -3.47 -17.74
C ASP A 319 -18.52 -3.14 -16.68
N ASN A 320 -18.53 -3.80 -15.52
CA ASN A 320 -17.57 -3.60 -14.44
C ASN A 320 -16.33 -4.49 -14.59
N VAL A 321 -15.27 -4.12 -13.86
CA VAL A 321 -14.08 -4.96 -13.69
C VAL A 321 -14.33 -5.94 -12.54
N VAL A 322 -14.05 -7.22 -12.80
CA VAL A 322 -14.17 -8.28 -11.80
C VAL A 322 -12.79 -8.86 -11.51
N ILE A 323 -12.44 -8.94 -10.23
CA ILE A 323 -11.24 -9.61 -9.74
C ILE A 323 -11.69 -10.89 -9.05
N TYR A 324 -11.41 -12.03 -9.67
CA TYR A 324 -11.75 -13.35 -9.18
C TYR A 324 -10.52 -13.97 -8.51
N GLY A 325 -10.61 -14.25 -7.21
CA GLY A 325 -9.48 -14.76 -6.44
C GLY A 325 -9.89 -15.63 -5.25
N MET A 326 -8.91 -16.03 -4.45
CA MET A 326 -9.10 -16.90 -3.29
C MET A 326 -8.77 -16.21 -1.97
N SER A 327 -9.37 -16.69 -0.88
CA SER A 327 -9.03 -16.28 0.49
C SER A 327 -9.09 -17.49 1.42
N LEU A 328 -8.00 -18.24 1.52
CA LEU A 328 -7.95 -19.49 2.29
C LEU A 328 -7.21 -19.28 3.61
N LYS A 329 -7.85 -19.63 4.73
CA LYS A 329 -7.20 -19.59 6.05
C LYS A 329 -5.98 -20.52 6.04
N GLY A 330 -4.82 -19.99 6.41
CA GLY A 330 -3.55 -20.74 6.47
C GLY A 330 -2.71 -20.70 5.19
N LEU A 331 -3.25 -20.21 4.07
CA LEU A 331 -2.46 -19.76 2.93
C LEU A 331 -2.25 -18.25 3.12
N ASP A 332 -1.03 -17.83 3.46
CA ASP A 332 -0.74 -16.46 3.91
C ASP A 332 -0.67 -15.44 2.77
N ASP A 333 -1.68 -15.45 1.90
CA ASP A 333 -1.89 -14.44 0.84
C ASP A 333 -2.81 -13.33 1.37
N ASN A 334 -2.39 -12.70 2.46
CA ASN A 334 -3.10 -11.60 3.08
C ASN A 334 -2.22 -10.36 3.12
N PHE A 335 -2.86 -9.20 3.02
CA PHE A 335 -2.22 -7.91 3.14
C PHE A 335 -2.82 -7.12 4.32
N ILE A 336 -2.00 -6.28 4.96
CA ILE A 336 -2.47 -5.41 6.04
C ILE A 336 -2.77 -4.02 5.46
N SER A 337 -4.04 -3.73 5.27
CA SER A 337 -4.50 -2.40 4.90
C SER A 337 -4.29 -1.42 6.07
N PRO A 338 -3.78 -0.20 5.83
CA PRO A 338 -3.73 0.83 6.86
C PRO A 338 -5.10 1.10 7.46
N VAL A 339 -6.17 0.99 6.68
CA VAL A 339 -7.51 1.42 7.10
C VAL A 339 -8.37 0.24 7.55
N HIS A 340 -8.31 -0.87 6.81
CA HIS A 340 -9.21 -2.01 6.96
C HIS A 340 -8.59 -3.21 7.71
N GLY A 341 -7.33 -3.13 8.14
CA GLY A 341 -6.66 -4.25 8.79
C GLY A 341 -6.33 -5.37 7.80
N LYS A 342 -6.36 -6.62 8.26
CA LYS A 342 -6.04 -7.78 7.43
C LYS A 342 -7.11 -7.99 6.35
N LEU A 343 -6.70 -8.08 5.10
CA LEU A 343 -7.55 -8.33 3.94
C LEU A 343 -6.92 -9.40 3.02
N PRO A 344 -7.71 -10.10 2.20
CA PRO A 344 -7.19 -10.97 1.14
C PRO A 344 -6.28 -10.22 0.17
N GLY A 345 -5.20 -10.85 -0.32
CA GLY A 345 -4.20 -10.25 -1.20
C GLY A 345 -4.80 -9.60 -2.46
N VAL A 346 -5.84 -10.21 -3.03
CA VAL A 346 -6.58 -9.70 -4.20
C VAL A 346 -7.13 -8.27 -4.01
N MET A 347 -7.41 -7.86 -2.76
CA MET A 347 -7.92 -6.52 -2.45
C MET A 347 -6.87 -5.45 -2.72
N LEU A 348 -5.57 -5.80 -2.67
CA LEU A 348 -4.49 -4.88 -3.03
C LEU A 348 -4.56 -4.53 -4.53
N HIS A 349 -4.81 -5.51 -5.40
CA HIS A 349 -5.01 -5.28 -6.83
C HIS A 349 -6.24 -4.40 -7.11
N ALA A 350 -7.34 -4.64 -6.39
CA ALA A 350 -8.56 -3.83 -6.50
C ALA A 350 -8.30 -2.36 -6.11
N MET A 351 -7.61 -2.12 -5.00
CA MET A 351 -7.25 -0.77 -4.58
C MET A 351 -6.24 -0.08 -5.49
N ALA A 352 -5.24 -0.80 -5.98
CA ALA A 352 -4.27 -0.25 -6.90
C ALA A 352 -4.97 0.22 -8.20
N LEU A 353 -5.89 -0.59 -8.75
CA LEU A 353 -6.71 -0.20 -9.88
C LEU A 353 -7.57 1.04 -9.57
N ASP A 354 -8.23 1.06 -8.41
CA ASP A 354 -9.05 2.19 -7.96
C ASP A 354 -8.25 3.50 -7.90
N ASN A 355 -7.03 3.45 -7.37
CA ASN A 355 -6.12 4.60 -7.31
C ASN A 355 -5.78 5.10 -8.73
N LEU A 356 -5.41 4.20 -9.64
CA LEU A 356 -5.10 4.57 -11.03
C LEU A 356 -6.31 5.18 -11.74
N MET A 357 -7.51 4.61 -11.53
CA MET A 357 -8.75 5.16 -12.09
C MET A 357 -8.98 6.58 -11.57
N LEU A 358 -8.99 6.78 -10.24
CA LEU A 358 -9.34 8.06 -9.61
C LEU A 358 -8.32 9.18 -9.81
N PHE A 359 -7.04 8.85 -9.95
CA PHE A 359 -5.97 9.84 -9.98
C PHE A 359 -5.29 9.96 -11.34
N GLY A 360 -5.38 8.96 -12.22
CA GLY A 360 -4.80 9.05 -13.57
C GLY A 360 -3.30 9.35 -13.51
N GLU A 361 -2.84 10.38 -14.23
CA GLU A 361 -1.43 10.83 -14.18
C GLU A 361 -0.97 11.31 -12.80
N ASP A 362 -1.90 11.77 -11.95
CA ASP A 362 -1.64 12.32 -10.61
C ASP A 362 -1.65 11.24 -9.50
N TYR A 363 -1.55 9.97 -9.87
CA TYR A 363 -1.47 8.88 -8.89
C TYR A 363 -0.29 9.10 -7.94
N THR A 364 -0.45 8.64 -6.69
CA THR A 364 0.62 8.80 -5.70
C THR A 364 1.74 7.81 -5.98
N LYS A 365 2.86 8.29 -6.47
CA LYS A 365 4.09 7.53 -6.74
C LYS A 365 4.68 6.98 -5.44
N GLY A 366 5.13 5.73 -5.50
CA GLY A 366 5.82 5.07 -4.41
C GLY A 366 7.29 5.50 -4.32
N SER A 367 8.10 4.65 -3.71
CA SER A 367 9.55 4.79 -3.63
C SER A 367 10.21 4.67 -5.01
N ASP A 368 11.12 5.61 -5.29
CA ASP A 368 12.01 5.66 -6.45
C ASP A 368 13.37 6.31 -6.08
N ASP A 369 14.36 6.24 -6.97
CA ASP A 369 15.68 6.85 -6.74
C ASP A 369 15.60 8.36 -6.45
N TRP A 370 14.57 9.03 -6.96
CA TRP A 370 14.39 10.47 -6.83
C TRP A 370 13.91 10.85 -5.43
N ILE A 371 12.93 10.14 -4.86
CA ILE A 371 12.44 10.38 -3.51
C ILE A 371 13.49 10.02 -2.46
N ASP A 372 14.35 9.04 -2.73
CA ASP A 372 15.50 8.71 -1.88
C ASP A 372 16.50 9.87 -1.83
N MET A 373 16.80 10.49 -2.98
CA MET A 373 17.64 11.68 -3.04
C MET A 373 16.99 12.88 -2.33
N ILE A 374 15.69 13.10 -2.53
CA ILE A 374 14.94 14.12 -1.79
C ILE A 374 15.02 13.87 -0.28
N SER A 375 14.88 12.62 0.16
CA SER A 375 14.95 12.22 1.57
C SER A 375 16.32 12.56 2.18
N ILE A 376 17.41 12.35 1.44
CA ILE A 376 18.77 12.74 1.85
C ILE A 376 18.89 14.26 1.96
N TYR A 377 18.49 15.01 0.93
CA TYR A 377 18.58 16.47 0.95
C TYR A 377 17.71 17.10 2.05
N SER A 378 16.53 16.54 2.28
CA SER A 378 15.63 16.91 3.37
C SER A 378 16.31 16.72 4.72
N TRP A 379 16.95 15.56 4.91
CA TRP A 379 17.70 15.29 6.13
C TRP A 379 18.86 16.29 6.34
N LEU A 380 19.63 16.60 5.30
CA LEU A 380 20.74 17.56 5.39
C LEU A 380 20.23 18.96 5.74
N LEU A 381 19.12 19.39 5.15
CA LEU A 381 18.48 20.66 5.47
C LEU A 381 17.99 20.68 6.93
N MET A 382 17.37 19.59 7.40
CA MET A 382 16.96 19.46 8.79
C MET A 382 18.14 19.52 9.75
N ALA A 383 19.22 18.78 9.45
CA ALA A 383 20.44 18.79 10.26
C ALA A 383 21.01 20.21 10.39
N PHE A 384 20.98 20.98 9.30
CA PHE A 384 21.36 22.40 9.29
C PHE A 384 20.43 23.27 10.15
N CYS A 385 19.11 23.16 9.98
CA CYS A 385 18.13 23.91 10.76
C CYS A 385 18.25 23.63 12.26
N LEU A 386 18.41 22.36 12.62
CA LEU A 386 18.59 21.92 14.01
C LEU A 386 19.88 22.46 14.61
N ALA A 387 21.02 22.25 13.94
CA ALA A 387 22.31 22.74 14.42
C ALA A 387 22.28 24.27 14.59
N SER A 388 21.66 24.98 13.65
CA SER A 388 21.52 26.44 13.68
C SER A 388 20.60 26.91 14.82
N GLY A 389 19.46 26.26 15.02
CA GLY A 389 18.54 26.56 16.12
C GLY A 389 19.19 26.32 17.49
N MET A 390 19.91 25.21 17.64
CA MET A 390 20.65 24.91 18.87
C MET A 390 21.80 25.90 19.10
N TYR A 391 22.50 26.32 18.05
CA TYR A 391 23.52 27.37 18.13
C TYR A 391 22.93 28.71 18.60
N GLY A 392 21.73 29.07 18.11
CA GLY A 392 20.97 30.22 18.58
C GLY A 392 20.58 30.12 20.06
N CYS A 393 20.09 28.96 20.50
CA CYS A 393 19.79 28.68 21.91
C CYS A 393 21.03 28.78 22.79
N ASP A 394 22.16 28.18 22.39
CA ASP A 394 23.43 28.27 23.12
C ASP A 394 23.85 29.74 23.29
N ARG A 395 23.77 30.55 22.24
CA ARG A 395 24.13 31.98 22.33
C ARG A 395 23.17 32.84 23.15
N CYS A 396 21.87 32.56 23.09
CA CYS A 396 20.87 33.38 23.78
C CYS A 396 20.72 33.02 25.26
N LEU A 397 20.80 31.74 25.63
CA LEU A 397 20.48 31.25 26.97
C LEU A 397 21.69 31.12 27.90
N LEU A 398 22.87 30.74 27.39
CA LEU A 398 24.11 30.70 28.20
C LEU A 398 24.49 32.10 28.74
N ARG A 399 23.93 33.17 28.15
CA ARG A 399 24.21 34.56 28.53
C ARG A 399 23.20 35.16 29.52
N LYS A 400 22.04 34.52 29.75
CA LYS A 400 20.96 35.08 30.59
C LYS A 400 20.38 34.11 31.63
N GLN A 401 20.13 32.84 31.30
CA GLN A 401 19.54 31.85 32.22
C GLN A 401 19.85 30.40 31.77
N PRO A 402 20.73 29.65 32.47
CA PRO A 402 21.12 28.30 32.09
C PRO A 402 20.03 27.22 32.30
N ASP A 403 19.10 27.39 33.24
CA ASP A 403 18.10 26.37 33.60
C ASP A 403 17.01 26.12 32.53
N ASN A 404 16.93 26.92 31.46
CA ASN A 404 15.90 26.77 30.41
C ASN A 404 16.46 26.28 29.06
N LYS A 405 17.66 25.67 29.09
CA LYS A 405 18.33 25.19 27.87
C LYS A 405 17.54 24.07 27.17
N ASP A 406 17.09 23.09 27.95
CA ASP A 406 16.33 21.94 27.45
C ASP A 406 15.01 22.37 26.82
N GLY A 407 14.33 23.35 27.43
CA GLY A 407 13.10 23.93 26.88
C GLY A 407 13.31 24.64 25.54
N CYS A 408 14.46 25.26 25.32
CA CYS A 408 14.79 25.89 24.03
C CYS A 408 15.06 24.86 22.94
N TYR A 409 15.86 23.84 23.27
CA TYR A 409 16.14 22.75 22.34
C TYR A 409 14.88 21.97 21.97
N PHE A 410 14.00 21.71 22.93
CA PHE A 410 12.71 21.10 22.66
C PHE A 410 11.87 21.93 21.69
N ARG A 411 11.82 23.26 21.84
CA ARG A 411 11.13 24.14 20.87
C ARG A 411 11.75 24.09 19.47
N VAL A 412 13.07 24.08 19.36
CA VAL A 412 13.79 23.94 18.07
C VAL A 412 13.48 22.59 17.42
N ALA A 413 13.44 21.52 18.21
CA ALA A 413 13.08 20.18 17.77
C ALA A 413 11.65 20.14 17.21
N VAL A 414 10.68 20.63 17.97
CA VAL A 414 9.27 20.69 17.56
C VAL A 414 9.12 21.53 16.30
N PHE A 415 9.77 22.70 16.22
CA PHE A 415 9.74 23.53 15.02
C PHE A 415 10.28 22.80 13.79
N THR A 416 11.39 22.09 13.94
CA THR A 416 11.97 21.30 12.82
C THR A 416 11.04 20.16 12.43
N ALA A 417 10.45 19.45 13.38
CA ALA A 417 9.48 18.38 13.09
C ALA A 417 8.24 18.91 12.33
N ILE A 418 7.73 20.08 12.69
CA ILE A 418 6.65 20.74 11.96
C ILE A 418 7.08 21.07 10.53
N LEU A 419 8.30 21.60 10.34
CA LEU A 419 8.81 21.92 9.01
C LEU A 419 8.89 20.67 8.12
N VAL A 420 9.32 19.53 8.66
CA VAL A 420 9.34 18.24 7.96
C VAL A 420 7.94 17.78 7.59
N ALA A 421 6.98 17.87 8.52
CA ALA A 421 5.60 17.50 8.25
C ALA A 421 4.99 18.38 7.13
N VAL A 422 5.27 19.68 7.14
CA VAL A 422 4.85 20.62 6.07
C VAL A 422 5.51 20.26 4.75
N PHE A 423 6.81 19.96 4.75
CA PHE A 423 7.52 19.60 3.53
C PHE A 423 7.04 18.27 2.94
N SER A 424 6.82 17.26 3.80
CA SER A 424 6.21 15.98 3.42
C SER A 424 4.81 16.17 2.83
N LEU A 425 3.99 17.06 3.42
CA LEU A 425 2.68 17.42 2.87
C LEU A 425 2.78 18.09 1.50
N VAL A 426 3.76 18.99 1.30
CA VAL A 426 4.00 19.64 0.01
C VAL A 426 4.40 18.63 -1.06
N ILE A 427 5.30 17.69 -0.75
CA ILE A 427 5.67 16.60 -1.65
C ILE A 427 4.45 15.79 -2.03
N PHE A 428 3.63 15.40 -1.06
CA PHE A 428 2.44 14.61 -1.30
C PHE A 428 1.41 15.35 -2.17
N LEU A 429 1.14 16.63 -1.87
CA LEU A 429 0.10 17.40 -2.56
C LEU A 429 0.50 17.92 -3.94
N HIS A 430 1.78 18.21 -4.16
CA HIS A 430 2.24 18.88 -5.39
C HIS A 430 3.16 18.03 -6.26
N LEU A 431 3.88 17.08 -5.68
CA LEU A 431 4.75 16.16 -6.43
C LEU A 431 4.14 14.76 -6.54
N HIS A 432 3.02 14.51 -5.86
CA HIS A 432 2.30 13.23 -5.89
C HIS A 432 3.18 12.05 -5.48
N TYR A 433 4.09 12.24 -4.51
CA TYR A 433 4.87 11.16 -3.92
C TYR A 433 4.31 10.76 -2.55
N ALA A 434 4.59 9.52 -2.13
CA ALA A 434 4.33 9.07 -0.78
C ALA A 434 4.94 10.03 0.27
N PRO A 435 4.27 10.22 1.42
CA PRO A 435 4.75 11.11 2.47
C PRO A 435 6.10 10.62 3.01
N LEU A 436 7.08 11.52 3.12
CA LEU A 436 8.40 11.21 3.67
C LEU A 436 8.34 10.60 5.08
N ASN A 437 9.32 9.76 5.41
CA ASN A 437 9.53 9.06 6.68
C ASN A 437 9.72 9.98 7.92
N ALA A 438 8.66 10.72 8.28
CA ALA A 438 8.66 11.66 9.38
C ALA A 438 8.87 10.98 10.75
N ILE A 439 8.37 9.74 10.93
CA ILE A 439 8.59 8.97 12.16
C ILE A 439 10.08 8.62 12.31
N GLY A 440 10.69 8.07 11.26
CA GLY A 440 12.10 7.70 11.24
C GLY A 440 13.00 8.91 11.53
N TYR A 441 12.71 10.04 10.89
CA TYR A 441 13.39 11.30 11.19
C TYR A 441 13.24 11.76 12.64
N GLY A 442 12.05 11.61 13.25
CA GLY A 442 11.81 11.93 14.65
C GLY A 442 12.61 11.04 15.62
N VAL A 443 12.68 9.74 15.35
CA VAL A 443 13.48 8.78 16.14
C VAL A 443 14.97 9.12 16.05
N LEU A 444 15.45 9.29 14.82
CA LEU A 444 16.83 9.62 14.53
C LEU A 444 17.24 10.92 15.23
N PHE A 445 16.37 11.92 15.17
CA PHE A 445 16.53 13.17 15.90
C PHE A 445 16.67 12.94 17.41
N PHE A 446 15.75 12.19 18.03
CA PHE A 446 15.78 11.94 19.47
C PHE A 446 17.07 11.22 19.92
N LEU A 447 17.51 10.22 19.16
CA LEU A 447 18.76 9.48 19.44
C LEU A 447 19.97 10.40 19.35
N ILE A 448 20.05 11.19 18.29
CA ILE A 448 21.12 12.14 18.04
C ILE A 448 21.14 13.24 19.11
N PHE A 449 19.97 13.72 19.53
CA PHE A 449 19.84 14.69 20.61
C PHE A 449 20.43 14.15 21.92
N LYS A 450 20.07 12.92 22.31
CA LYS A 450 20.64 12.25 23.49
C LYS A 450 22.15 12.04 23.38
N LEU A 451 22.64 11.76 22.18
CA LEU A 451 24.06 11.57 21.91
C LEU A 451 24.84 12.88 22.05
N VAL A 452 24.35 13.98 21.48
CA VAL A 452 25.01 15.30 21.51
C VAL A 452 24.96 15.97 22.87
N ASP A 453 23.91 15.76 23.64
CA ASP A 453 23.84 16.23 25.02
C ASP A 453 24.66 15.37 25.99
N SER A 454 25.22 14.25 25.53
CA SER A 454 26.07 13.41 26.36
C SER A 454 27.35 14.14 26.78
N ASP A 455 27.70 13.96 28.05
CA ASP A 455 28.95 14.39 28.66
C ASP A 455 30.19 13.97 27.87
N VAL A 456 30.11 12.89 27.11
CA VAL A 456 31.20 12.33 26.30
C VAL A 456 31.57 13.30 25.18
N ILE A 457 30.57 13.85 24.48
CA ILE A 457 30.81 14.78 23.36
C ILE A 457 31.31 16.13 23.88
N ASN A 458 30.75 16.63 24.97
CA ASN A 458 31.22 17.85 25.61
C ASN A 458 32.70 17.73 26.04
N ARG A 459 33.11 16.57 26.56
CA ARG A 459 34.52 16.29 26.90
C ARG A 459 35.41 16.16 25.67
N ALA A 460 34.95 15.53 24.59
CA ALA A 460 35.71 15.40 23.35
C ALA A 460 36.01 16.75 22.68
N ILE A 461 35.01 17.64 22.63
CA ILE A 461 35.17 19.02 22.10
C ILE A 461 36.18 19.80 22.95
N LEU A 462 36.08 19.72 24.29
CA LEU A 462 37.02 20.37 25.20
C LEU A 462 38.45 19.82 25.09
N TRP A 463 38.61 18.52 24.85
CA TRP A 463 39.91 17.89 24.62
C TRP A 463 40.54 18.38 23.31
N PHE A 464 39.77 18.47 22.22
CA PHE A 464 40.25 18.95 20.92
C PHE A 464 40.69 20.43 20.98
N LEU A 465 39.94 21.24 21.73
CA LEU A 465 40.28 22.65 21.98
C LEU A 465 41.53 22.82 22.85
N ARG A 466 41.75 21.93 23.84
CA ARG A 466 42.96 21.94 24.68
C ARG A 466 44.22 21.57 23.92
N LYS A 467 44.14 20.77 22.86
CA LYS A 467 45.29 20.37 22.04
C LYS A 467 45.80 21.45 21.08
N LYS A 468 45.01 22.52 20.88
CA LYS A 468 45.34 23.67 20.00
C LYS A 468 45.84 24.91 20.76
N LYS A 469 45.80 24.88 22.10
CA LYS A 469 46.56 25.80 22.97
C LYS A 469 47.90 25.16 23.29
#